data_AF-A0A9E3E764-F1
#
_entry.id   AF-A0A9E3E764-F1
#
_cell.length_a   1.000
_cell.length_b   1.000
_cell.length_c   1.000
_cell.angle_alpha   90.00
_cell.angle_beta   90.00
_cell.angle_gamma   90.00
#
_symmetry.space_group_name_H-M   'P 1'
#
loop_
_entity.id
_entity.type
_entity.pdbx_description
1 polymer ?
#
loop_
_entity_poly.entity_id
_entity_poly.type
_entity_poly.pdbx_seq_one_letter_code
_entity_poly.pdbx_strand_id
1 'polypeptide(L)'
;MDKIKTFHTIIFLSCFMLIEVANFETTAIRRICAVLFTTLLAATALIAQTASEVQRLKYFVGTWTVEVHMTAGPLGSRSFLGTERNEWLPGSSLLVSRQKGEAELAEGGLAVIAYNAQLRKYTYHVLKNTGEIEDLAGRLEGRTWTWTSDEISDKSGRAVKTRLTIDELSPASYDLCLEIASDGHEWSKIMEGKATTVLQRVRRDVALLR
;
A
#
# COMPACT_ATOMS: atom_id res chain seq x y z
N MET A 1 20.75 17.19 0.63
CA MET A 1 20.95 18.45 -0.12
C MET A 1 21.20 18.23 -1.62
N ASP A 2 21.20 16.98 -2.10
CA ASP A 2 21.56 16.64 -3.50
C ASP A 2 20.40 16.56 -4.50
N LYS A 3 19.15 16.49 -4.04
CA LYS A 3 17.98 16.39 -4.95
C LYS A 3 17.70 17.68 -5.73
N ILE A 4 18.01 18.85 -5.15
CA ILE A 4 17.80 20.17 -5.77
C ILE A 4 18.82 20.44 -6.89
N LYS A 5 20.07 19.99 -6.71
CA LYS A 5 21.12 20.10 -7.74
C LYS A 5 20.80 19.22 -8.94
N THR A 6 20.37 17.99 -8.70
CA THR A 6 19.97 17.05 -9.76
C THR A 6 18.82 17.59 -10.59
N PHE A 7 17.82 18.21 -9.95
CA PHE A 7 16.66 18.80 -10.65
C PHE A 7 17.04 20.03 -11.50
N HIS A 8 17.90 20.92 -11.01
CA HIS A 8 18.38 22.07 -11.77
C HIS A 8 19.26 21.66 -12.96
N THR A 9 20.11 20.65 -12.80
CA THR A 9 20.96 20.13 -13.89
C THR A 9 20.13 19.49 -15.00
N ILE A 10 19.07 18.75 -14.66
CA ILE A 10 18.17 18.13 -15.65
C ILE A 10 17.41 19.21 -16.45
N ILE A 11 16.92 20.27 -15.80
CA ILE A 11 16.24 21.37 -16.49
C ILE A 11 17.20 22.11 -17.43
N PHE A 12 18.43 22.40 -16.98
CA PHE A 12 19.43 23.11 -17.80
C PHE A 12 19.83 22.30 -19.05
N LEU A 13 20.04 20.99 -18.92
CA LEU A 13 20.32 20.09 -20.04
C LEU A 13 19.13 19.98 -21.01
N SER A 14 17.90 19.99 -20.50
CA SER A 14 16.71 19.94 -21.34
C SER A 14 16.52 21.19 -22.19
N CYS A 15 16.78 22.39 -21.66
CA CYS A 15 16.75 23.64 -22.42
C CYS A 15 17.86 23.73 -23.46
N PHE A 16 19.07 23.26 -23.13
CA PHE A 16 20.21 23.29 -24.06
C PHE A 16 19.99 22.36 -25.26
N MET A 17 19.46 21.16 -25.03
CA MET A 17 19.11 20.20 -26.09
C MET A 17 17.97 20.69 -26.98
N LEU A 18 16.96 21.40 -26.44
CA LEU A 18 15.89 21.99 -27.25
C LEU A 18 16.41 23.03 -28.25
N ILE A 19 17.45 23.77 -27.88
CA ILE A 19 18.13 24.74 -28.75
C ILE A 19 18.91 24.00 -29.86
N GLU A 20 19.59 22.90 -29.54
CA GLU A 20 20.35 22.12 -30.54
C GLU A 20 19.45 21.35 -31.53
N VAL A 21 18.33 20.78 -31.07
CA VAL A 21 17.36 20.09 -31.95
C VAL A 21 16.72 21.06 -32.96
N ALA A 22 16.57 22.33 -32.61
CA ALA A 22 16.08 23.37 -33.52
C ALA A 22 17.09 23.74 -34.61
N ASN A 23 18.39 23.48 -34.39
CA ASN A 23 19.49 23.87 -35.28
C ASN A 23 19.90 22.77 -36.29
N PHE A 24 19.25 21.60 -36.29
CA PHE A 24 19.51 20.56 -37.28
C PHE A 24 18.84 20.89 -38.63
N GLU A 25 19.64 21.02 -39.69
CA GLU A 25 19.18 21.45 -41.02
C GLU A 25 18.29 20.43 -41.75
N THR A 26 18.37 19.14 -41.38
CA THR A 26 17.58 18.08 -42.02
C THR A 26 16.32 17.80 -41.21
N THR A 27 15.16 18.02 -41.85
CA THR A 27 13.82 17.78 -41.28
C THR A 27 13.64 16.36 -40.73
N ALA A 28 14.35 15.38 -41.31
CA ALA A 28 14.38 13.99 -40.87
C ALA A 28 15.11 13.81 -39.53
N ILE A 29 16.28 14.43 -39.34
CA ILE A 29 17.06 14.35 -38.10
C ILE A 29 16.32 15.05 -36.96
N ARG A 30 15.68 16.19 -37.23
CA ARG A 30 14.84 16.90 -36.24
C ARG A 30 13.67 16.03 -35.75
N ARG A 31 13.02 15.28 -36.64
CA ARG A 31 11.93 14.36 -36.28
C ARG A 31 12.43 13.18 -35.46
N ILE A 32 13.57 12.60 -35.82
CA ILE A 32 14.17 11.48 -35.07
C ILE A 32 14.58 11.94 -33.66
N CYS A 33 15.27 13.08 -33.53
CA CYS A 33 15.65 13.63 -32.23
C CYS A 33 14.43 13.98 -31.37
N ALA A 34 13.37 14.54 -31.96
CA ALA A 34 12.13 14.81 -31.24
C ALA A 34 11.43 13.53 -30.73
N VAL A 35 11.44 12.44 -31.52
CA VAL A 35 10.88 11.15 -31.10
C VAL A 35 11.74 10.48 -30.02
N LEU A 36 13.07 10.50 -30.17
CA LEU A 36 13.98 9.96 -29.15
C LEU A 36 13.89 10.75 -27.83
N PHE A 37 13.72 12.06 -27.90
CA PHE A 37 13.56 12.90 -26.72
C PHE A 37 12.22 12.65 -26.02
N THR A 38 11.12 12.58 -26.76
CA THR A 38 9.79 12.30 -26.18
C THR A 38 9.71 10.91 -25.56
N THR A 39 10.31 9.89 -26.19
CA THR A 39 10.40 8.53 -25.63
C THR A 39 11.25 8.48 -24.35
N LEU A 40 12.37 9.19 -24.30
CA LEU A 40 13.20 9.28 -23.09
C LEU A 40 12.47 9.98 -21.94
N LEU A 41 11.76 11.09 -22.19
CA LEU A 41 10.95 11.76 -21.16
C LEU A 41 9.84 10.84 -20.63
N ALA A 42 9.11 10.16 -21.52
CA ALA A 42 8.07 9.23 -21.11
C ALA A 42 8.61 8.08 -20.24
N ALA A 43 9.78 7.54 -20.59
CA ALA A 43 10.43 6.50 -19.80
C ALA A 43 10.83 6.99 -18.40
N THR A 44 11.44 8.18 -18.29
CA THR A 44 11.83 8.75 -16.98
C THR A 44 10.62 9.06 -16.09
N ALA A 45 9.53 9.57 -16.65
CA ALA A 45 8.29 9.82 -15.92
C ALA A 45 7.67 8.53 -15.36
N LEU A 46 7.67 7.44 -16.13
CA LEU A 46 7.14 6.15 -15.68
C LEU A 46 7.98 5.54 -14.54
N ILE A 47 9.31 5.67 -14.61
CA ILE A 47 10.22 5.24 -13.54
C ILE A 47 9.95 6.04 -12.26
N ALA A 48 9.80 7.37 -12.38
CA ALA A 48 9.51 8.24 -11.25
C ALA A 48 8.16 7.93 -10.60
N GLN A 49 7.12 7.64 -11.41
CA GLN A 49 5.81 7.22 -10.91
C GLN A 49 5.91 5.88 -10.17
N THR A 50 6.57 4.89 -10.76
CA THR A 50 6.72 3.57 -10.11
C THR A 50 7.44 3.70 -8.75
N ALA A 51 8.49 4.52 -8.69
CA ALA A 51 9.19 4.80 -7.45
C ALA A 51 8.30 5.52 -6.42
N SER A 52 7.42 6.41 -6.84
CA SER A 52 6.49 7.10 -5.93
C SER A 52 5.44 6.16 -5.36
N GLU A 53 4.90 5.24 -6.16
CA GLU A 53 3.93 4.21 -5.73
C GLU A 53 4.55 3.24 -4.72
N VAL A 54 5.74 2.70 -5.01
CA VAL A 54 6.49 1.88 -4.03
C VAL A 54 6.73 2.68 -2.74
N GLN A 55 7.11 3.96 -2.86
CA GLN A 55 7.36 4.81 -1.71
C GLN A 55 6.09 5.10 -0.89
N ARG A 56 4.88 4.95 -1.43
CA ARG A 56 3.64 5.12 -0.64
C ARG A 56 3.47 4.02 0.39
N LEU A 57 3.93 2.79 0.11
CA LEU A 57 3.90 1.67 1.06
C LEU A 57 4.72 1.93 2.34
N LYS A 58 5.64 2.90 2.32
CA LYS A 58 6.40 3.33 3.52
C LYS A 58 5.49 3.71 4.68
N TYR A 59 4.24 4.12 4.40
CA TYR A 59 3.27 4.48 5.42
C TYR A 59 3.09 3.37 6.45
N PHE A 60 3.07 2.11 5.99
CA PHE A 60 2.84 0.96 6.85
C PHE A 60 4.08 0.50 7.61
N VAL A 61 5.29 0.98 7.28
CA VAL A 61 6.54 0.55 7.91
C VAL A 61 6.56 0.92 9.39
N GLY A 62 6.91 -0.05 10.24
CA GLY A 62 7.01 0.14 11.68
C GLY A 62 6.28 -0.95 12.46
N THR A 63 6.07 -0.70 13.75
CA THR A 63 5.30 -1.58 14.61
C THR A 63 4.01 -0.90 15.02
N TRP A 64 2.90 -1.58 14.77
CA TRP A 64 1.55 -1.10 14.98
C TRP A 64 0.86 -1.96 16.03
N THR A 65 0.10 -1.31 16.90
CA THR A 65 -0.96 -1.93 17.70
C THR A 65 -2.27 -1.72 16.95
N VAL A 66 -3.03 -2.79 16.77
CA VAL A 66 -4.27 -2.80 16.01
C VAL A 66 -5.37 -3.23 16.96
N GLU A 67 -6.36 -2.36 17.14
CA GLU A 67 -7.55 -2.62 17.95
C GLU A 67 -8.73 -2.76 17.00
N VAL A 68 -9.40 -3.90 17.05
CA VAL A 68 -10.53 -4.17 16.15
C VAL A 68 -11.76 -4.56 16.96
N HIS A 69 -12.92 -4.21 16.42
CA HIS A 69 -14.23 -4.58 16.91
C HIS A 69 -14.95 -5.36 15.82
N MET A 70 -15.26 -6.61 16.09
CA MET A 70 -16.10 -7.42 15.21
C MET A 70 -17.56 -7.03 15.41
N THR A 71 -18.23 -6.67 14.32
CA THR A 71 -19.63 -6.23 14.34
C THR A 71 -20.61 -7.37 14.05
N ALA A 72 -20.15 -8.44 13.40
CA ALA A 72 -20.94 -9.63 13.09
C ALA A 72 -20.06 -10.87 12.91
N GLY A 73 -20.46 -12.01 13.48
CA GLY A 73 -19.79 -13.30 13.35
C GLY A 73 -20.26 -14.33 14.38
N PRO A 74 -19.87 -15.62 14.26
CA PRO A 74 -20.27 -16.68 15.20
C PRO A 74 -19.89 -16.41 16.67
N LEU A 75 -18.91 -15.54 16.89
CA LEU A 75 -18.40 -15.15 18.21
C LEU A 75 -19.11 -13.92 18.82
N GLY A 76 -20.10 -13.34 18.12
CA GLY A 76 -20.80 -12.13 18.56
C GLY A 76 -19.96 -10.86 18.43
N SER A 77 -20.51 -9.74 18.91
CA SER A 77 -19.83 -8.44 18.90
C SER A 77 -18.73 -8.43 19.97
N ARG A 78 -17.46 -8.35 19.56
CA ARG A 78 -16.32 -8.40 20.49
C ARG A 78 -15.12 -7.63 19.93
N SER A 79 -14.35 -7.03 20.83
CA SER A 79 -13.09 -6.37 20.50
C SER A 79 -11.89 -7.29 20.72
N PHE A 80 -10.88 -7.13 19.87
CA PHE A 80 -9.62 -7.87 19.91
C PHE A 80 -8.44 -6.92 19.71
N LEU A 81 -7.31 -7.29 20.30
CA LEU A 81 -6.02 -6.63 20.07
C LEU A 81 -5.12 -7.48 19.17
N GLY A 82 -4.38 -6.79 18.33
CA GLY A 82 -3.33 -7.34 17.49
C GLY A 82 -2.12 -6.43 17.41
N THR A 83 -1.05 -6.96 16.88
CA THR A 83 0.17 -6.22 16.56
C THR A 83 0.65 -6.59 15.17
N GLU A 84 1.12 -5.60 14.43
CA GLU A 84 1.75 -5.80 13.13
C GLU A 84 3.17 -5.25 13.17
N ARG A 85 4.12 -6.01 12.66
CA ARG A 85 5.49 -5.56 12.45
C ARG A 85 5.78 -5.58 10.96
N ASN A 86 5.98 -4.41 10.39
CA ASN A 86 6.10 -4.19 8.96
C ASN A 86 7.49 -3.65 8.64
N GLU A 87 8.24 -4.35 7.80
CA GLU A 87 9.60 -3.99 7.42
C GLU A 87 9.87 -4.28 5.94
N TRP A 88 10.73 -3.48 5.32
CA TRP A 88 11.19 -3.76 3.98
C TRP A 88 12.05 -5.01 3.99
N LEU A 89 11.77 -5.95 3.09
CA LEU A 89 12.69 -7.06 2.86
C LEU A 89 14.00 -6.49 2.27
N PRO A 90 15.17 -6.80 2.85
CA PRO A 90 16.44 -6.18 2.47
C PRO A 90 16.71 -6.24 0.96
N GLY A 91 17.06 -5.10 0.37
CA GLY A 91 17.38 -4.99 -1.06
C GLY A 91 16.17 -5.12 -2.00
N SER A 92 14.94 -5.11 -1.50
CA SER A 92 13.73 -5.26 -2.30
C SER A 92 12.76 -4.08 -2.12
N SER A 93 11.74 -4.04 -2.99
CA SER A 93 10.56 -3.18 -2.86
C SER A 93 9.35 -3.93 -2.25
N LEU A 94 9.61 -5.03 -1.53
CA LEU A 94 8.59 -5.84 -0.87
C LEU A 94 8.52 -5.46 0.61
N LEU A 95 7.34 -5.08 1.06
CA LEU A 95 7.05 -4.86 2.47
C LEU A 95 6.55 -6.17 3.06
N VAL A 96 7.19 -6.65 4.12
CA VAL A 96 6.78 -7.85 4.84
C VAL A 96 6.12 -7.44 6.14
N SER A 97 4.88 -7.88 6.34
CA SER A 97 4.12 -7.71 7.57
C SER A 97 4.08 -9.01 8.35
N ARG A 98 4.53 -8.99 9.59
CA ARG A 98 4.32 -10.08 10.55
C ARG A 98 3.24 -9.67 11.52
N GLN A 99 2.12 -10.38 11.48
CA GLN A 99 0.93 -10.09 12.24
C GLN A 99 0.81 -11.07 13.40
N LYS A 100 0.36 -10.58 14.54
CA LYS A 100 -0.02 -11.38 15.70
C LYS A 100 -1.36 -10.86 16.20
N GLY A 101 -2.31 -11.75 16.43
CA GLY A 101 -3.59 -11.42 17.04
C GLY A 101 -3.82 -12.26 18.28
N GLU A 102 -4.79 -11.87 19.10
CA GLU A 102 -5.43 -12.79 20.03
C GLU A 102 -5.89 -14.06 19.28
N ALA A 103 -5.85 -15.22 19.94
CA ALA A 103 -6.07 -16.52 19.30
C ALA A 103 -7.40 -16.60 18.52
N GLU A 104 -8.40 -15.84 18.98
CA GLU A 104 -9.74 -15.77 18.39
C GLU A 104 -9.80 -14.93 17.08
N LEU A 105 -8.79 -14.08 16.81
CA LEU A 105 -8.60 -13.32 15.57
C LEU A 105 -7.66 -14.03 14.57
N ALA A 106 -7.63 -15.36 14.60
CA ALA A 106 -6.82 -16.24 13.72
C ALA A 106 -5.31 -16.29 14.00
N GLU A 107 -4.87 -16.01 15.23
CA GLU A 107 -3.47 -16.13 15.71
C GLU A 107 -2.41 -15.29 14.95
N GLY A 108 -2.83 -14.45 14.00
CA GLY A 108 -1.96 -13.66 13.15
C GLY A 108 -1.52 -14.40 11.87
N GLY A 109 -0.36 -14.01 11.35
CA GLY A 109 0.11 -14.50 10.06
C GLY A 109 1.30 -13.73 9.51
N LEU A 110 1.57 -13.96 8.24
CA LEU A 110 2.57 -13.24 7.45
C LEU A 110 1.87 -12.66 6.24
N ALA A 111 2.24 -11.45 5.85
CA ALA A 111 1.79 -10.91 4.60
C ALA A 111 2.89 -10.15 3.85
N VAL A 112 2.79 -10.14 2.53
CA VAL A 112 3.71 -9.45 1.63
C VAL A 112 2.92 -8.42 0.84
N ILE A 113 3.33 -7.16 0.95
CA ILE A 113 2.72 -6.03 0.25
C ILE A 113 3.72 -5.50 -0.77
N ALA A 114 3.27 -5.30 -2.00
CA ALA A 114 4.09 -4.80 -3.08
C ALA A 114 3.31 -3.90 -4.04
N TYR A 115 4.04 -3.22 -4.91
CA TYR A 115 3.47 -2.55 -6.08
C TYR A 115 3.91 -3.29 -7.33
N ASN A 116 2.96 -3.80 -8.11
CA ASN A 116 3.22 -4.40 -9.41
C ASN A 116 3.20 -3.29 -10.48
N ALA A 117 4.37 -2.92 -10.98
CA ALA A 117 4.52 -1.85 -11.96
C ALA A 117 3.89 -2.18 -13.33
N GLN A 118 3.84 -3.45 -13.72
CA GLN A 118 3.23 -3.87 -14.98
C GLN A 118 1.70 -3.75 -14.93
N LEU A 119 1.10 -4.20 -13.82
CA LEU A 119 -0.34 -4.13 -13.61
C LEU A 119 -0.80 -2.78 -13.05
N ARG A 120 0.14 -1.92 -12.64
CA ARG A 120 -0.08 -0.64 -11.96
C ARG A 120 -1.02 -0.76 -10.75
N LYS A 121 -0.83 -1.83 -9.98
CA LYS A 121 -1.68 -2.16 -8.83
C LYS A 121 -0.82 -2.53 -7.64
N TYR A 122 -1.32 -2.20 -6.45
CA TYR A 122 -0.75 -2.78 -5.24
C TYR A 122 -1.24 -4.22 -5.09
N THR A 123 -0.43 -5.05 -4.45
CA THR A 123 -0.75 -6.45 -4.17
C THR A 123 -0.53 -6.71 -2.70
N TYR A 124 -1.43 -7.46 -2.09
CA TYR A 124 -1.35 -7.86 -0.69
C TYR A 124 -1.62 -9.35 -0.61
N HIS A 125 -0.57 -10.13 -0.35
CA HIS A 125 -0.62 -11.57 -0.23
C HIS A 125 -0.50 -11.96 1.24
N VAL A 126 -1.50 -12.63 1.78
CA VAL A 126 -1.61 -12.97 3.21
C VAL A 126 -1.57 -14.48 3.37
N LEU A 127 -0.75 -14.95 4.31
CA LEU A 127 -0.71 -16.32 4.80
C LEU A 127 -1.07 -16.32 6.28
N LYS A 128 -2.21 -16.89 6.63
CA LYS A 128 -2.66 -16.98 8.02
C LYS A 128 -2.11 -18.24 8.68
N ASN A 129 -1.95 -18.20 10.00
CA ASN A 129 -1.51 -19.37 10.77
C ASN A 129 -2.51 -20.55 10.69
N THR A 130 -3.77 -20.27 10.33
CA THR A 130 -4.80 -21.28 10.06
C THR A 130 -4.60 -22.05 8.75
N GLY A 131 -3.62 -21.66 7.92
CA GLY A 131 -3.35 -22.24 6.60
C GLY A 131 -4.14 -21.58 5.46
N GLU A 132 -5.02 -20.63 5.77
CA GLU A 132 -5.70 -19.82 4.76
C GLU A 132 -4.71 -18.89 4.05
N ILE A 133 -4.90 -18.73 2.73
CA ILE A 133 -4.15 -17.80 1.88
C ILE A 133 -5.15 -16.83 1.26
N GLU A 134 -4.79 -15.54 1.25
CA GLU A 134 -5.61 -14.50 0.64
C GLU A 134 -4.77 -13.60 -0.25
N ASP A 135 -5.26 -13.36 -1.46
CA ASP A 135 -4.68 -12.42 -2.41
C ASP A 135 -5.63 -11.25 -2.60
N LEU A 136 -5.14 -10.03 -2.32
CA LEU A 136 -5.90 -8.80 -2.48
C LEU A 136 -5.19 -7.84 -3.43
N ALA A 137 -6.00 -7.23 -4.32
CA ALA A 137 -5.56 -6.12 -5.15
C ALA A 137 -5.82 -4.79 -4.43
N GLY A 138 -4.81 -3.94 -4.38
CA GLY A 138 -4.85 -2.66 -3.70
C GLY A 138 -4.93 -1.46 -4.62
N ARG A 139 -5.64 -0.45 -4.14
CA ARG A 139 -5.81 0.88 -4.72
C ARG A 139 -5.57 1.93 -3.64
N LEU A 140 -4.96 3.04 -4.00
CA LEU A 140 -4.81 4.21 -3.15
C LEU A 140 -5.49 5.41 -3.80
N GLU A 141 -6.43 6.03 -3.10
CA GLU A 141 -7.08 7.27 -3.50
C GLU A 141 -6.92 8.30 -2.38
N GLY A 142 -6.06 9.29 -2.61
CA GLY A 142 -5.69 10.27 -1.59
C GLY A 142 -5.02 9.61 -0.37
N ARG A 143 -5.81 9.37 0.67
CA ARG A 143 -5.39 8.79 1.96
C ARG A 143 -6.11 7.47 2.29
N THR A 144 -6.92 6.97 1.36
CA THR A 144 -7.73 5.77 1.53
C THR A 144 -7.14 4.65 0.69
N TRP A 145 -6.69 3.60 1.37
CA TRP A 145 -6.31 2.34 0.74
C TRP A 145 -7.53 1.43 0.69
N THR A 146 -7.76 0.80 -0.45
CA THR A 146 -8.79 -0.24 -0.59
C THR A 146 -8.13 -1.48 -1.15
N TRP A 147 -8.23 -2.58 -0.41
CA TRP A 147 -7.76 -3.91 -0.79
C TRP A 147 -8.97 -4.80 -1.04
N THR A 148 -9.06 -5.42 -2.20
CA THR A 148 -10.19 -6.26 -2.59
C THR A 148 -9.75 -7.63 -3.07
N SER A 149 -10.54 -8.66 -2.74
CA SER A 149 -10.42 -10.00 -3.28
C SER A 149 -11.79 -10.53 -3.69
N ASP A 150 -11.85 -11.29 -4.78
CA ASP A 150 -13.09 -11.81 -5.33
C ASP A 150 -13.38 -13.27 -4.93
N GLU A 151 -12.39 -13.99 -4.39
CA GLU A 151 -12.43 -15.47 -4.26
C GLU A 151 -11.80 -16.00 -2.97
N ILE A 152 -11.97 -15.30 -1.85
CA ILE A 152 -11.50 -15.85 -0.56
C ILE A 152 -12.45 -16.98 -0.18
N SER A 153 -11.89 -18.16 0.14
CA SER A 153 -12.69 -19.25 0.70
C SER A 153 -13.01 -18.92 2.15
N ASP A 154 -14.29 -18.81 2.48
CA ASP A 154 -14.73 -18.74 3.88
C ASP A 154 -14.43 -20.07 4.61
N LYS A 155 -14.62 -20.10 5.93
CA LYS A 155 -14.40 -21.31 6.73
C LYS A 155 -15.29 -22.50 6.34
N SER A 156 -16.34 -22.27 5.54
CA SER A 156 -17.21 -23.31 4.98
C SER A 156 -16.83 -23.75 3.57
N GLY A 157 -15.75 -23.19 3.00
CA GLY A 157 -15.27 -23.48 1.65
C GLY A 157 -16.03 -22.75 0.55
N ARG A 158 -16.85 -21.74 0.88
CA ARG A 158 -17.56 -20.92 -0.11
C ARG A 158 -16.70 -19.71 -0.51
N ALA A 159 -16.64 -19.42 -1.80
CA ALA A 159 -16.02 -18.20 -2.29
C ALA A 159 -16.81 -16.98 -1.84
N VAL A 160 -16.15 -16.04 -1.17
CA VAL A 160 -16.70 -14.76 -0.74
C VAL A 160 -15.79 -13.63 -1.22
N LYS A 161 -16.41 -12.48 -1.53
CA LYS A 161 -15.63 -11.26 -1.81
C LYS A 161 -15.29 -10.58 -0.50
N THR A 162 -14.10 -10.01 -0.43
CA THR A 162 -13.62 -9.29 0.74
C THR A 162 -13.09 -7.92 0.34
N ARG A 163 -13.38 -6.91 1.16
CA ARG A 163 -12.88 -5.55 1.02
C ARG A 163 -12.34 -5.06 2.35
N LEU A 164 -11.05 -4.74 2.38
CA LEU A 164 -10.40 -4.05 3.47
C LEU A 164 -10.15 -2.59 3.06
N THR A 165 -10.74 -1.67 3.80
CA THR A 165 -10.52 -0.23 3.64
C THR A 165 -9.65 0.27 4.79
N ILE A 166 -8.61 1.05 4.48
CA ILE A 166 -7.73 1.69 5.47
C ILE A 166 -7.67 3.19 5.18
N ASP A 167 -7.99 4.01 6.17
CA ASP A 167 -7.93 5.46 6.08
C ASP A 167 -6.77 6.01 6.91
N GLU A 168 -5.77 6.60 6.25
CA GLU A 168 -4.64 7.24 6.91
C GLU A 168 -5.13 8.46 7.70
N LEU A 169 -5.19 8.39 9.03
CA LEU A 169 -5.58 9.54 9.86
C LEU A 169 -4.41 10.47 10.13
N SER A 170 -3.26 9.90 10.46
CA SER A 170 -2.01 10.61 10.75
C SER A 170 -0.81 9.78 10.32
N PRO A 171 0.43 10.31 10.37
CA PRO A 171 1.64 9.51 10.14
C PRO A 171 1.82 8.32 11.09
N ALA A 172 1.03 8.25 12.17
CA ALA A 172 1.18 7.25 13.22
C ALA A 172 -0.13 6.52 13.57
N SER A 173 -1.21 6.75 12.82
CA SER A 173 -2.52 6.12 13.05
C SER A 173 -3.36 6.01 11.78
N TYR A 174 -4.11 4.92 11.62
CA TYR A 174 -5.13 4.75 10.59
C TYR A 174 -6.37 4.05 11.17
N ASP A 175 -7.53 4.26 10.54
CA ASP A 175 -8.72 3.46 10.78
C ASP A 175 -8.79 2.34 9.72
N LEU A 176 -9.44 1.23 10.07
CA LEU A 176 -9.64 0.10 9.16
C LEU A 176 -11.07 -0.44 9.23
N CYS A 177 -11.56 -0.96 8.11
CA CYS A 177 -12.88 -1.58 7.99
C CYS A 177 -12.78 -2.80 7.08
N LEU A 178 -13.29 -3.94 7.55
CA LEU A 178 -13.41 -5.16 6.76
C LEU A 178 -14.87 -5.44 6.46
N GLU A 179 -15.14 -5.67 5.19
CA GLU A 179 -16.44 -6.00 4.65
C GLU A 179 -16.36 -7.28 3.82
N ILE A 180 -17.42 -8.06 3.85
CA ILE A 180 -17.58 -9.26 3.01
C ILE A 180 -18.86 -9.16 2.19
N ALA A 181 -18.85 -9.72 0.99
CA ALA A 181 -20.05 -9.97 0.21
C ALA A 181 -20.18 -11.46 -0.04
N SER A 182 -21.01 -12.13 0.78
CA SER A 182 -21.20 -13.58 0.73
C SER A 182 -22.04 -14.04 -0.46
N ASP A 183 -22.91 -13.16 -0.97
CA ASP A 183 -23.69 -13.35 -2.19
C ASP A 183 -22.98 -12.76 -3.43
N GLY A 184 -21.79 -12.16 -3.24
CA GLY A 184 -21.01 -11.48 -4.27
C GLY A 184 -21.49 -10.07 -4.64
N HIS A 185 -22.55 -9.57 -4.00
CA HIS A 185 -23.23 -8.31 -4.34
C HIS A 185 -23.38 -7.36 -3.15
N GLU A 186 -23.89 -7.82 -2.01
CA GLU A 186 -24.14 -6.98 -0.84
C GLU A 186 -22.97 -7.02 0.14
N TRP A 187 -22.36 -5.85 0.37
CA TRP A 187 -21.27 -5.69 1.33
C TRP A 187 -21.82 -5.56 2.75
N SER A 188 -21.37 -6.44 3.63
CA SER A 188 -21.65 -6.38 5.07
C SER A 188 -20.37 -6.12 5.84
N LYS A 189 -20.37 -5.07 6.68
CA LYS A 189 -19.28 -4.80 7.61
C LYS A 189 -19.24 -5.89 8.69
N ILE A 190 -18.08 -6.51 8.82
CA ILE A 190 -17.84 -7.55 9.83
C ILE A 190 -16.81 -7.14 10.88
N MET A 191 -15.97 -6.15 10.57
CA MET A 191 -14.97 -5.64 11.48
C MET A 191 -14.68 -4.17 11.19
N GLU A 192 -14.45 -3.40 12.23
CA GLU A 192 -13.87 -2.06 12.16
C GLU A 192 -12.80 -1.91 13.23
N GLY A 193 -11.89 -0.97 13.06
CA GLY A 193 -10.81 -0.82 14.03
C GLY A 193 -9.90 0.35 13.77
N LYS A 194 -8.88 0.43 14.60
CA LYS A 194 -7.88 1.48 14.57
C LYS A 194 -6.51 0.90 14.83
N ALA A 195 -5.54 1.32 14.03
CA ALA A 195 -4.15 1.05 14.28
C ALA A 195 -3.42 2.30 14.74
N THR A 196 -2.48 2.11 15.65
CA THR A 196 -1.54 3.15 16.09
C THR A 196 -0.14 2.60 16.21
N THR A 197 0.87 3.38 15.85
CA THR A 197 2.26 2.97 16.07
C THR A 197 2.53 2.80 17.56
N VAL A 198 3.34 1.80 17.93
CA VAL A 198 3.70 1.53 19.34
C VAL A 198 4.34 2.76 19.99
N LEU A 199 5.17 3.50 19.25
CA LEU A 199 5.78 4.74 19.74
C LEU A 199 4.74 5.80 20.15
N GLN A 200 3.62 5.89 19.42
CA GLN A 200 2.56 6.83 19.77
C GLN A 200 1.77 6.36 21.01
N ARG A 201 1.53 5.05 21.16
CA ARG A 201 0.83 4.49 22.32
C ARG A 201 1.57 4.79 23.63
N VAL A 202 2.88 4.50 23.67
CA VAL A 202 3.74 4.76 24.84
C VAL A 202 3.71 6.25 25.25
N ARG A 203 3.70 7.18 24.29
CA ARG A 203 3.64 8.62 24.59
C ARG A 203 2.32 9.03 25.25
N ARG A 204 1.19 8.42 24.87
CA ARG A 204 -0.11 8.70 25.49
C ARG A 204 -0.16 8.17 26.92
N ASP A 205 0.28 6.93 27.14
CA ASP A 205 0.21 6.29 28.45
C ASP A 205 1.05 7.06 29.49
N VAL A 206 2.23 7.55 29.11
CA VAL A 206 3.06 8.40 29.97
C VAL A 206 2.42 9.76 30.26
N ALA A 207 1.66 10.32 29.32
CA ALA A 207 0.98 11.61 29.51
C ALA A 207 -0.22 11.50 30.46
N LEU A 208 -0.89 10.34 30.53
CA LEU A 208 -2.01 10.09 31.44
C LEU A 208 -1.59 9.81 32.89
N LEU A 209 -0.30 9.56 33.12
CA LEU A 209 0.28 9.33 34.45
C LEU A 209 0.81 10.63 35.10
N ARG A 210 0.58 11.79 34.49
CA ARG A 210 0.94 13.11 35.00
C ARG A 210 -0.31 13.93 35.30
#